data_AF-A0A7V5V894-F1
#
_entry.id   AF-A0A7V5V894-F1
#
_cell.length_a   1.000
_cell.length_b   1.000
_cell.length_c   1.000
_cell.angle_alpha   90.00
_cell.angle_beta   90.00
_cell.angle_gamma   90.00
#
_symmetry.space_group_name_H-M   'P 1'
#
loop_
_entity.id
_entity.type
_entity.pdbx_description
1 polymer ?
#
loop_
_entity_poly.entity_id
_entity_poly.type
_entity_poly.pdbx_seq_one_letter_code
_entity_poly.pdbx_strand_id
1 'polypeptide(L)'
;MVGILVMMNNYFHDFATALVVVCTYGMLMMVRYVERSGGEESRRMVLALYPRMVHLTGGSVVFVMLAGVVRAFTYGDYEWQSAVSNNQVAALMVKHVILFALFFYGLGLWVKVHRKIREFRMAQGKS
;
A
#
# COMPACT_ATOMS: atom_id res chain seq x y z
N MET A 1 6.25 21.40 -19.39
CA MET A 1 5.08 21.09 -18.55
C MET A 1 4.88 19.59 -18.36
N VAL A 2 4.91 18.76 -19.42
CA VAL A 2 4.75 17.30 -19.33
C VAL A 2 5.75 16.63 -18.37
N GLY A 3 7.03 17.01 -18.40
CA GLY A 3 8.03 16.46 -17.47
C GLY A 3 7.74 16.69 -15.98
N ILE A 4 7.09 17.81 -15.62
CA ILE A 4 6.66 18.08 -14.23
C ILE A 4 5.52 17.13 -13.85
N LEU A 5 4.58 16.88 -14.77
CA LEU A 5 3.48 15.94 -14.54
C LEU A 5 3.98 14.50 -14.38
N VAL A 6 4.98 14.10 -15.17
CA VAL A 6 5.62 12.78 -15.04
C VAL A 6 6.36 12.65 -13.71
N MET A 7 7.16 13.66 -13.34
CA MET A 7 7.83 13.69 -12.04
C MET A 7 6.82 13.59 -10.88
N MET A 8 5.73 14.33 -10.96
CA MET A 8 4.70 14.35 -9.94
C MET A 8 3.92 13.03 -9.88
N ASN A 9 3.63 12.40 -11.02
CA ASN A 9 3.07 11.04 -11.08
C ASN A 9 3.99 10.02 -10.41
N ASN A 10 5.30 10.09 -10.65
CA ASN A 10 6.28 9.20 -10.03
C ASN A 10 6.34 9.37 -8.52
N TYR A 11 6.31 10.63 -8.05
CA TYR A 11 6.26 10.92 -6.62
C TYR A 11 4.97 10.37 -5.99
N PHE A 12 3.82 10.62 -6.61
CA PHE A 12 2.54 10.12 -6.10
C PHE A 12 2.45 8.60 -6.13
N HIS A 13 2.98 7.94 -7.16
CA HIS A 13 3.07 6.48 -7.23
C HIS A 13 3.86 5.90 -6.04
N ASP A 14 5.04 6.46 -5.78
CA ASP A 14 5.91 6.00 -4.69
C ASP A 14 5.30 6.30 -3.31
N PHE A 15 4.67 7.49 -3.17
CA PHE A 15 3.93 7.88 -1.97
C PHE A 15 2.74 6.97 -1.70
N ALA A 16 1.97 6.61 -2.73
CA ALA A 16 0.83 5.71 -2.60
C ALA A 16 1.28 4.28 -2.22
N THR A 17 2.43 3.84 -2.71
CA THR A 17 3.05 2.57 -2.28
C THR A 17 3.36 2.59 -0.78
N ALA A 18 3.92 3.69 -0.28
CA ALA A 18 4.17 3.85 1.15
C ALA A 18 2.87 3.89 1.98
N LEU A 19 1.82 4.56 1.49
CA LEU A 19 0.51 4.56 2.14
C LEU A 19 -0.08 3.16 2.26
N VAL A 20 0.01 2.32 1.23
CA VAL A 20 -0.45 0.93 1.29
C VAL A 20 0.25 0.18 2.42
N VAL A 21 1.57 0.30 2.55
CA VAL A 21 2.34 -0.37 3.61
C VAL A 21 1.96 0.16 4.99
N VAL A 22 1.91 1.48 5.18
CA VAL A 22 1.62 2.10 6.48
C VAL A 22 0.19 1.76 6.93
N CYS A 23 -0.80 1.88 6.05
CA CYS A 23 -2.19 1.56 6.38
C CYS A 23 -2.37 0.08 6.68
N THR A 24 -1.78 -0.82 5.90
CA THR A 24 -1.90 -2.27 6.12
C THR A 24 -1.19 -2.72 7.40
N TYR A 25 -0.02 -2.15 7.69
CA TYR A 25 0.69 -2.38 8.94
C TYR A 25 -0.08 -1.82 10.15
N GLY A 26 -0.69 -0.63 10.02
CA GLY A 26 -1.56 -0.04 11.04
C GLY A 26 -2.75 -0.94 11.36
N MET A 27 -3.43 -1.47 10.33
CA MET A 27 -4.51 -2.44 10.53
C MET A 27 -4.02 -3.74 11.20
N LEU A 28 -2.82 -4.22 10.86
CA LEU A 28 -2.23 -5.40 11.50
C LEU A 28 -1.97 -5.16 13.00
N MET A 29 -1.46 -3.97 13.35
CA MET A 29 -1.24 -3.58 14.75
C MET A 29 -2.54 -3.52 15.53
N MET A 30 -3.59 -2.95 14.94
CA MET A 30 -4.94 -2.93 15.55
C MET A 30 -5.47 -4.34 15.80
N VAL A 31 -5.35 -5.25 14.82
CA VAL A 31 -5.78 -6.65 14.99
C VAL A 31 -4.99 -7.33 16.10
N ARG A 32 -3.66 -7.20 16.12
CA ARG A 32 -2.80 -7.79 17.16
C ARG A 32 -3.10 -7.22 18.55
N TYR A 33 -3.45 -5.95 18.63
CA TYR A 33 -3.85 -5.32 19.88
C TYR A 33 -5.13 -5.97 20.43
N VAL A 34 -6.13 -6.19 19.58
CA VAL A 34 -7.39 -6.88 19.96
C VAL A 34 -7.12 -8.33 20.37
N GLU A 35 -6.29 -9.07 19.62
CA GLU A 35 -5.92 -10.45 19.97
C GLU A 35 -5.27 -10.56 21.34
N ARG A 36 -4.48 -9.55 21.75
CA ARG A 36 -3.82 -9.53 23.08
C ARG A 36 -4.72 -9.05 24.20
N SER A 37 -5.54 -8.05 23.96
CA SER A 37 -6.36 -7.43 25.00
C SER A 37 -7.67 -8.17 25.26
N GLY A 38 -8.17 -8.97 24.30
CA GLY A 38 -9.36 -9.82 24.47
C GLY A 38 -10.68 -9.06 24.69
N GLY A 39 -10.65 -7.73 24.79
CA GLY A 39 -11.81 -6.90 25.10
C GLY A 39 -12.77 -6.76 23.92
N GLU A 40 -14.06 -6.96 24.16
CA GLU A 40 -15.11 -6.73 23.17
C GLU A 40 -15.14 -5.30 22.65
N GLU A 41 -14.87 -4.31 23.51
CA GLU A 41 -14.81 -2.89 23.14
C GLU A 41 -13.72 -2.61 22.10
N SER A 42 -12.51 -3.12 22.31
CA SER A 42 -11.41 -3.02 21.35
C SER A 42 -11.77 -3.63 20.00
N ARG A 43 -12.47 -4.77 20.02
CA ARG A 43 -12.93 -5.46 18.81
C ARG A 43 -13.99 -4.67 18.05
N ARG A 44 -14.97 -4.07 18.75
CA ARG A 44 -15.99 -3.20 18.15
C ARG A 44 -15.35 -1.98 17.49
N MET A 45 -14.40 -1.33 18.18
CA MET A 45 -13.67 -0.18 17.63
C MET A 45 -12.93 -0.54 16.34
N VAL A 46 -12.19 -1.66 16.32
CA VAL A 46 -11.47 -2.11 15.12
C VAL A 46 -12.43 -2.43 13.98
N LEU A 47 -13.56 -3.10 14.25
CA LEU A 47 -14.57 -3.40 13.22
C LEU A 47 -15.22 -2.14 12.63
N ALA A 48 -15.40 -1.09 13.44
CA ALA A 48 -15.93 0.20 12.98
C ALA A 48 -14.92 1.01 12.14
N LEU A 49 -13.62 0.94 12.46
CA LEU A 49 -12.56 1.62 11.72
C LEU A 49 -12.13 0.90 10.44
N TYR A 50 -12.24 -0.43 10.44
CA TYR A 50 -11.81 -1.28 9.33
C TYR A 50 -12.32 -0.87 7.94
N PRO A 51 -13.61 -0.63 7.70
CA PRO A 51 -14.09 -0.28 6.35
C PRO A 51 -13.50 1.02 5.83
N ARG A 52 -13.25 2.01 6.69
CA ARG A 52 -12.59 3.27 6.30
C ARG A 52 -11.13 3.04 5.91
N MET A 53 -10.42 2.22 6.68
CA MET A 53 -9.02 1.87 6.38
C MET A 53 -8.88 1.04 5.10
N VAL A 54 -9.85 0.15 4.83
CA VAL A 54 -9.92 -0.63 3.59
C VAL A 54 -10.18 0.27 2.39
N HIS A 55 -11.07 1.26 2.51
CA HIS A 55 -11.32 2.19 1.42
C HIS A 55 -10.08 3.04 1.11
N LEU A 56 -9.36 3.51 2.13
CA LEU A 56 -8.12 4.27 1.98
C LEU A 56 -7.00 3.42 1.34
N THR A 57 -6.78 2.21 1.87
CA THR A 57 -5.77 1.26 1.34
C THR A 57 -6.12 0.85 -0.09
N GLY A 58 -7.39 0.52 -0.34
CA GLY A 58 -7.88 0.10 -1.66
C GLY A 58 -7.76 1.21 -2.70
N GLY A 59 -8.13 2.45 -2.33
CA GLY A 59 -7.93 3.62 -3.18
C GLY A 59 -6.44 3.84 -3.50
N SER A 60 -5.57 3.66 -2.50
CA SER A 60 -4.11 3.75 -2.69
C SER A 60 -3.59 2.67 -3.63
N VAL A 61 -4.06 1.41 -3.51
CA VAL A 61 -3.67 0.31 -4.41
C VAL A 61 -4.12 0.58 -5.85
N VAL A 62 -5.37 1.01 -6.05
CA VAL A 62 -5.85 1.37 -7.39
C VAL A 62 -5.02 2.51 -7.97
N PHE A 63 -4.70 3.52 -7.15
CA PHE A 63 -3.89 4.64 -7.58
C PHE A 63 -2.46 4.21 -7.94
N VAL A 64 -1.80 3.35 -7.16
CA VAL A 64 -0.47 2.80 -7.49
C VAL A 64 -0.53 2.10 -8.86
N MET A 65 -1.56 1.30 -9.12
CA MET A 65 -1.70 0.61 -10.40
C MET A 65 -1.87 1.59 -11.57
N LEU A 66 -2.76 2.58 -11.44
CA LEU A 66 -2.99 3.59 -12.48
C LEU A 66 -1.75 4.46 -12.74
N ALA A 67 -1.14 4.98 -11.68
CA ALA A 67 0.07 5.79 -11.77
C ALA A 67 1.26 4.97 -12.29
N GLY A 68 1.31 3.68 -11.97
CA GLY A 68 2.31 2.74 -12.47
C GLY A 68 2.19 2.50 -13.97
N VAL A 69 0.96 2.40 -14.50
CA VAL A 69 0.71 2.31 -15.95
C VAL A 69 1.21 3.56 -16.66
N VAL A 70 0.84 4.75 -16.18
CA VAL A 70 1.33 6.03 -16.76
C VAL A 70 2.86 6.08 -16.73
N ARG A 71 3.46 5.70 -15.60
CA ARG A 71 4.92 5.65 -15.44
C ARG A 71 5.57 4.72 -16.44
N ALA A 72 5.04 3.52 -16.65
CA ALA A 72 5.56 2.55 -17.60
C ALA A 72 5.58 3.09 -19.04
N PHE A 73 4.54 3.82 -19.47
CA PHE A 73 4.51 4.47 -20.79
C PHE A 73 5.54 5.58 -20.93
N THR A 74 5.82 6.33 -19.86
CA THR A 74 6.77 7.45 -19.87
C THR A 74 8.21 7.06 -19.50
N TYR A 75 8.44 5.79 -19.16
CA TYR A 75 9.67 5.30 -18.56
C TYR A 75 10.89 5.45 -19.48
N GLY A 76 10.73 5.13 -20.76
CA GLY A 76 11.81 5.20 -21.75
C GLY A 76 12.37 6.61 -21.93
N ASP A 77 11.47 7.59 -22.05
CA ASP A 77 11.83 8.96 -22.42
C ASP A 77 12.30 9.80 -21.22
N TYR A 78 11.77 9.56 -20.02
CA TYR A 78 12.03 10.44 -18.86
C TYR A 78 12.91 9.80 -17.78
N GLU A 79 12.79 8.49 -17.53
CA GLU A 79 13.55 7.82 -16.46
C GLU A 79 14.79 7.09 -17.00
N TRP A 80 14.63 6.34 -18.09
CA TRP A 80 15.71 5.53 -18.65
C TRP A 80 16.81 6.39 -19.27
N GLN A 81 16.47 7.33 -20.16
CA GLN A 81 17.46 8.22 -20.76
C GLN A 81 18.23 9.06 -19.72
N SER A 82 17.51 9.59 -18.71
CA SER A 82 18.12 10.36 -17.62
C SER A 82 19.02 9.49 -16.72
N ALA A 83 18.62 8.25 -16.41
CA ALA A 83 19.43 7.35 -15.61
C ALA A 83 20.69 6.86 -16.35
N VAL A 84 20.59 6.66 -17.66
CA VAL A 84 21.74 6.33 -18.53
C VAL A 84 22.70 7.52 -18.60
N SER A 85 22.20 8.74 -18.81
CA SER A 85 23.05 9.93 -18.88
C SER A 85 23.78 10.23 -17.55
N ASN A 86 23.18 9.84 -16.42
CA ASN A 86 23.74 10.07 -15.08
C ASN A 86 24.42 8.84 -14.46
N ASN A 87 24.57 7.72 -15.19
CA ASN A 87 25.10 6.44 -14.66
C ASN A 87 24.37 5.92 -13.39
N GLN A 88 23.08 6.20 -13.26
CA GLN A 88 22.24 5.83 -12.10
C GLN A 88 21.33 4.62 -12.36
N VAL A 89 21.55 3.88 -13.46
CA VAL A 89 20.72 2.73 -13.85
C VAL A 89 20.62 1.68 -12.73
N ALA A 90 21.74 1.39 -12.05
CA ALA A 90 21.76 0.45 -10.93
C ALA A 90 20.88 0.92 -9.75
N ALA A 91 20.97 2.20 -9.37
CA ALA A 91 20.15 2.77 -8.31
C ALA A 91 18.65 2.75 -8.67
N LEU A 92 18.32 3.02 -9.94
CA LEU A 92 16.95 2.95 -10.44
C LEU A 92 16.39 1.53 -10.36
N MET A 93 17.18 0.51 -10.74
CA MET A 93 16.75 -0.89 -10.62
C MET A 93 16.50 -1.29 -9.16
N VAL A 94 17.43 -0.96 -8.25
CA VAL A 94 17.29 -1.25 -6.82
C VAL A 94 16.02 -0.63 -6.25
N LYS A 95 15.74 0.64 -6.59
CA LYS A 95 14.51 1.33 -6.20
C LYS A 95 13.26 0.55 -6.61
N HIS A 96 13.18 0.08 -7.86
CA HIS A 96 12.03 -0.67 -8.34
C HIS A 96 11.87 -2.00 -7.62
N VAL A 97 12.95 -2.74 -7.39
CA VAL A 97 12.91 -4.02 -6.66
C VAL A 97 12.39 -3.81 -5.23
N ILE A 98 12.90 -2.79 -4.52
CA ILE A 98 12.47 -2.48 -3.15
C ILE A 98 11.00 -2.06 -3.11
N LEU A 99 10.58 -1.14 -3.99
CA LEU A 99 9.18 -0.67 -4.03
C LEU A 99 8.22 -1.79 -4.40
N PHE A 100 8.60 -2.65 -5.34
CA PHE A 100 7.83 -3.83 -5.70
C PHE A 100 7.70 -4.78 -4.50
N ALA A 101 8.81 -5.13 -3.84
CA ALA A 101 8.78 -5.98 -2.65
C ALA A 101 7.90 -5.39 -1.53
N LEU A 102 8.00 -4.09 -1.28
CA LEU A 102 7.17 -3.39 -0.29
C LEU A 102 5.68 -3.41 -0.64
N PHE A 103 5.34 -3.17 -1.90
CA PHE A 103 3.96 -3.20 -2.37
C PHE A 103 3.33 -4.60 -2.19
N PHE A 104 4.02 -5.66 -2.63
CA PHE A 104 3.54 -7.03 -2.45
C PHE A 104 3.49 -7.45 -0.98
N TYR A 105 4.44 -6.99 -0.17
CA TYR A 105 4.41 -7.18 1.28
C TYR A 105 3.16 -6.53 1.90
N GLY A 106 2.86 -5.28 1.55
CA GLY A 106 1.65 -4.58 1.99
C GLY A 106 0.36 -5.29 1.58
N LEU A 107 0.29 -5.77 0.33
CA LEU A 107 -0.84 -6.60 -0.13
C LEU A 107 -0.98 -7.90 0.67
N GLY A 108 0.12 -8.60 0.93
CA GLY A 108 0.13 -9.80 1.75
C GLY A 108 -0.37 -9.54 3.18
N LEU A 109 0.04 -8.43 3.79
CA LEU A 109 -0.48 -8.00 5.08
C LEU A 109 -1.97 -7.68 5.03
N TRP A 110 -2.43 -7.01 3.99
CA TRP A 110 -3.85 -6.69 3.81
C TRP A 110 -4.70 -7.95 3.77
N VAL A 111 -4.32 -8.96 2.98
CA VAL A 111 -5.02 -10.25 2.89
C VAL A 111 -5.07 -10.93 4.27
N LYS A 112 -3.95 -10.94 4.99
CA LYS A 112 -3.87 -11.52 6.35
C LYS A 112 -4.81 -10.81 7.34
N VAL A 113 -4.83 -9.48 7.33
CA VAL A 113 -5.73 -8.67 8.16
C VAL A 113 -7.19 -8.92 7.79
N HIS A 114 -7.52 -8.95 6.50
CA HIS A 114 -8.89 -9.15 6.04
C HIS A 114 -9.46 -10.49 6.52
N ARG A 115 -8.64 -11.55 6.46
CA ARG A 115 -9.00 -12.86 6.99
C ARG A 115 -9.27 -12.81 8.51
N LYS A 116 -8.40 -12.14 9.27
CA LYS A 116 -8.55 -11.98 10.74
C LYS A 116 -9.80 -11.19 11.12
N ILE A 117 -10.10 -10.11 10.41
CA ILE A 117 -11.32 -9.32 10.64
C ILE A 117 -12.57 -10.13 10.33
N ARG A 118 -12.54 -11.00 9.31
CA ARG A 118 -13.65 -11.91 9.01
C ARG A 118 -13.87 -12.93 10.13
N GLU A 119 -12.79 -13.47 10.72
CA GLU A 119 -12.86 -14.32 11.93
C GLU A 119 -13.52 -13.55 13.09
N PHE A 120 -13.13 -12.28 13.32
CA PHE A 120 -13.75 -11.41 14.32
C PHE A 120 -15.22 -11.06 14.02
N ARG A 121 -15.67 -11.06 12.77
CA ARG A 121 -17.09 -10.84 12.47
C ARG A 121 -17.91 -12.10 12.77
N MET A 122 -17.41 -13.28 12.41
CA MET A 122 -18.09 -14.56 12.63
C MET A 122 -18.25 -14.90 14.11
N ALA A 123 -17.27 -14.59 14.94
CA ALA A 123 -17.37 -14.85 16.38
C ALA A 123 -18.19 -13.77 17.16
N GLN A 124 -18.65 -12.68 16.53
CA GLN A 124 -19.63 -11.76 17.15
C GLN A 124 -21.07 -12.17 16.85
N GLY A 125 -21.37 -12.76 15.69
CA GLY A 125 -22.71 -13.25 15.34
C GLY A 125 -23.10 -14.59 15.97
N LYS A 126 -22.26 -15.14 16.88
CA LYS A 126 -22.52 -16.37 17.64
C LYS A 126 -22.84 -16.13 19.12
N SER A 127 -22.90 -14.87 19.55
CA SER A 127 -23.37 -14.45 20.87
C SER A 127 -24.73 -13.79 20.75
#